data_AF-A0A387HBZ7-F1
#
_entry.id   AF-A0A387HBZ7-F1
#
_cell.length_a   1.000
_cell.length_b   1.000
_cell.length_c   1.000
_cell.angle_alpha   90.00
_cell.angle_beta   90.00
_cell.angle_gamma   90.00
#
_symmetry.space_group_name_H-M   'P 1'
#
loop_
_entity.id
_entity.type
_entity.pdbx_description
1 polymer ?
#
loop_
_entity_poly.entity_id
_entity_poly.type
_entity_poly.pdbx_seq_one_letter_code
_entity_poly.pdbx_strand_id
1 'polypeptide(L)'
;MRGARTLLTRLRDADIPTALVTSGGLAYATHHLARLDIEAHFATLVTADDVTCGTPDPEGYLLACRRLGVRPRDALVFEDSAAGIEAARSSGASCIAVGTPSAALAAKTLAVVDDLADTPVILRAAGGTG
;
A
#
# COMPACT_ATOMS: atom_id res chain seq x y z
N MET A 1 3.33 -4.29 10.28
CA MET A 1 4.42 -4.76 9.39
C MET A 1 5.76 -4.23 9.91
N ARG A 2 6.80 -5.07 9.98
CA ARG A 2 8.16 -4.64 10.34
C ARG A 2 8.79 -3.84 9.18
N GLY A 3 9.71 -2.92 9.50
CA GLY A 3 10.38 -2.07 8.50
C GLY A 3 9.56 -0.96 7.85
N ALA A 4 8.27 -0.82 8.18
CA ALA A 4 7.39 0.17 7.56
C ALA A 4 7.95 1.60 7.62
N ARG A 5 8.43 2.06 8.79
CA ARG A 5 9.02 3.39 8.94
C ARG A 5 10.24 3.60 8.04
N THR A 6 11.11 2.60 7.94
CA THR A 6 12.31 2.65 7.08
C THR A 6 11.92 2.80 5.61
N LEU A 7 10.97 1.98 5.15
CA LEU A 7 10.47 2.06 3.78
C LEU A 7 9.80 3.43 3.50
N LEU A 8 8.89 3.87 4.37
CA LEU A 8 8.20 5.15 4.23
C LEU A 8 9.16 6.35 4.24
N THR A 9 10.26 6.27 5.00
CA THR A 9 11.30 7.29 5.00
C THR A 9 12.02 7.32 3.64
N ARG A 10 12.46 6.17 3.13
CA ARG A 10 13.11 6.07 1.81
C ARG A 10 12.21 6.56 0.67
N LEU A 11 10.91 6.26 0.73
CA LEU A 11 9.95 6.71 -0.28
C LEU A 11 9.77 8.23 -0.25
N ARG A 12 9.65 8.81 0.95
CA ARG A 12 9.56 10.26 1.12
C ARG A 12 10.83 10.96 0.63
N ASP A 13 12.02 10.44 0.99
CA ASP A 13 13.30 11.03 0.59
C ASP A 13 13.55 10.95 -0.93
N ALA A 14 12.72 10.17 -1.65
CA ALA A 14 12.73 10.05 -3.10
C ALA A 14 11.47 10.65 -3.76
N ASP A 15 10.71 11.46 -3.03
CA ASP A 15 9.50 12.15 -3.50
C ASP A 15 8.42 11.21 -4.07
N ILE A 16 8.31 10.00 -3.53
CA ILE A 16 7.26 9.04 -3.91
C ILE A 16 6.08 9.18 -2.95
N PRO A 17 4.90 9.57 -3.44
CA PRO A 17 3.73 9.71 -2.60
C PRO A 17 3.23 8.34 -2.15
N THR A 18 2.80 8.26 -0.89
CA THR A 18 2.27 7.02 -0.30
C THR A 18 0.86 7.24 0.23
N ALA A 19 0.08 6.16 0.24
CA ALA A 19 -1.24 6.11 0.84
C ALA A 19 -1.33 4.94 1.81
N LEU A 20 -2.10 5.09 2.89
CA LEU A 20 -2.58 3.96 3.69
C LEU A 20 -3.95 3.56 3.18
N VAL A 21 -4.15 2.27 2.92
CA VAL A 21 -5.47 1.67 2.71
C VAL A 21 -5.71 0.67 3.83
N THR A 22 -6.84 0.76 4.52
CA THR A 22 -7.14 -0.13 5.66
C THR A 22 -8.62 -0.43 5.78
N SER A 23 -8.95 -1.65 6.22
CA SER A 23 -10.31 -2.05 6.59
C SER A 23 -10.73 -1.56 7.98
N GLY A 24 -9.86 -0.84 8.70
CA GLY A 24 -10.22 -0.13 9.94
C GLY A 24 -10.84 1.23 9.65
N GLY A 25 -11.66 1.74 10.58
CA GLY A 25 -12.18 3.11 10.51
C GLY A 25 -11.10 4.16 10.82
N LEU A 26 -11.40 5.43 10.55
CA LEU A 26 -10.45 6.54 10.65
C LEU A 26 -9.88 6.73 12.06
N ALA A 27 -10.71 6.64 13.09
CA ALA A 27 -10.28 6.77 14.48
C ALA A 27 -9.26 5.68 14.88
N TYR A 28 -9.47 4.44 14.40
CA TYR A 28 -8.55 3.34 14.63
C TYR A 28 -7.22 3.58 13.89
N ALA A 29 -7.30 3.89 12.59
CA ALA A 29 -6.12 4.11 11.76
C ALA A 29 -5.23 5.23 12.31
N THR A 30 -5.79 6.41 12.56
CA THR A 30 -5.05 7.58 13.07
C THR A 30 -4.46 7.33 14.45
N HIS A 31 -5.18 6.66 15.36
CA HIS A 31 -4.63 6.27 16.66
C HIS A 31 -3.37 5.42 16.55
N HIS A 32 -3.38 4.41 15.66
CA HIS A 32 -2.23 3.55 15.45
C HIS A 32 -1.07 4.27 14.74
N LEU A 33 -1.36 5.09 13.73
CA LEU A 33 -0.36 5.87 13.01
C LEU A 33 0.34 6.90 13.90
N ALA A 34 -0.42 7.59 14.78
CA ALA A 34 0.12 8.58 15.71
C ALA A 34 1.06 7.93 16.74
N ARG A 35 0.69 6.76 17.28
CA ARG A 35 1.56 6.00 18.21
C ARG A 35 2.85 5.53 17.56
N LEU A 36 2.79 5.25 16.26
CA LEU A 36 3.94 4.85 15.48
C LEU A 36 4.70 6.05 14.91
N ASP A 37 4.19 7.28 15.03
CA ASP A 37 4.74 8.52 14.49
C ASP A 37 5.11 8.38 13.00
N ILE A 38 4.17 7.84 12.22
CA ILE A 38 4.32 7.65 10.76
C ILE A 38 3.17 8.25 9.94
N GLU A 39 2.19 8.89 10.58
CA GLU A 39 1.03 9.48 9.90
C GLU A 39 1.46 10.46 8.80
N ALA A 40 2.44 11.31 9.10
CA ALA A 40 2.96 12.32 8.18
C ALA A 40 3.69 11.77 6.94
N HIS A 41 3.94 10.46 6.85
CA HIS A 41 4.50 9.85 5.65
C HIS A 41 3.44 9.60 4.56
N PHE A 42 2.16 9.59 4.93
CA PHE A 42 1.07 9.30 4.00
C PHE A 42 0.47 10.60 3.47
N ALA A 43 0.42 10.73 2.15
CA ALA A 43 -0.24 11.84 1.47
C ALA A 43 -1.77 11.74 1.58
N THR A 44 -2.30 10.53 1.76
CA THR A 44 -3.72 10.27 1.98
C THR A 44 -3.92 8.98 2.78
N LEU A 45 -5.02 8.95 3.53
CA LEU A 45 -5.55 7.74 4.15
C LEU A 45 -6.83 7.34 3.41
N VAL A 46 -7.07 6.05 3.26
CA VAL A 46 -8.34 5.46 2.81
C VAL A 46 -8.74 4.41 3.83
N THR A 47 -9.88 4.61 4.46
CA THR A 47 -10.36 3.78 5.58
C THR A 47 -11.65 3.05 5.19
N ALA A 48 -12.17 2.20 6.07
CA ALA A 48 -13.48 1.59 5.87
C ALA A 48 -14.61 2.61 5.78
N ASP A 49 -14.42 3.82 6.31
CA ASP A 49 -15.42 4.89 6.27
C ASP A 49 -15.46 5.60 4.90
N ASP A 50 -14.45 5.39 4.06
CA ASP A 50 -14.31 6.02 2.73
C ASP A 50 -14.88 5.17 1.58
N VAL A 51 -15.25 3.91 1.84
CA VAL A 51 -15.60 2.92 0.82
C VAL A 51 -16.95 2.25 1.08
N THR A 52 -17.60 1.79 0.02
CA THR A 52 -18.85 1.03 0.12
C THR A 52 -18.58 -0.46 0.32
N CYS A 53 -17.54 -0.98 -0.33
CA CYS A 53 -17.12 -2.37 -0.31
C CYS A 53 -15.73 -2.49 0.32
N GLY A 54 -15.62 -3.28 1.39
CA GLY A 54 -14.33 -3.67 1.95
C GLY A 54 -13.60 -4.72 1.10
N THR A 55 -12.33 -4.98 1.43
CA THR A 55 -11.54 -6.06 0.81
C THR A 55 -12.32 -7.39 0.84
N PRO A 56 -12.36 -8.19 -0.25
CA PRO A 56 -11.44 -8.17 -1.39
C PRO A 56 -11.84 -7.22 -2.54
N ASP A 57 -12.84 -6.36 -2.37
CA ASP A 57 -13.17 -5.35 -3.37
C ASP A 57 -12.01 -4.35 -3.56
N PRO A 58 -11.66 -3.96 -4.81
CA PRO A 58 -10.56 -3.04 -5.07
C PRO A 58 -10.87 -1.56 -4.78
N GLU A 59 -12.09 -1.21 -4.36
CA GLU A 59 -12.56 0.17 -4.19
C GLU A 59 -11.57 1.05 -3.39
N GLY A 60 -11.05 0.54 -2.26
CA GLY A 60 -10.10 1.26 -1.42
C GLY A 60 -8.79 1.61 -2.15
N TYR A 61 -8.23 0.66 -2.90
CA TYR A 61 -7.01 0.87 -3.68
C TYR A 61 -7.23 1.81 -4.86
N LEU A 62 -8.37 1.68 -5.55
CA LEU A 62 -8.76 2.58 -6.63
C LEU A 62 -8.94 4.01 -6.11
N LEU A 63 -9.57 4.18 -4.95
CA LEU A 63 -9.74 5.47 -4.31
C LEU A 63 -8.39 6.09 -3.91
N ALA A 64 -7.48 5.29 -3.31
CA ALA A 64 -6.15 5.75 -2.97
C ALA A 64 -5.37 6.23 -4.20
N CYS A 65 -5.38 5.45 -5.30
CA CYS A 65 -4.74 5.85 -6.56
C CYS A 65 -5.32 7.16 -7.10
N ARG A 66 -6.65 7.31 -7.07
CA ARG A 66 -7.32 8.57 -7.48
C ARG A 66 -6.87 9.76 -6.61
N ARG A 67 -6.85 9.60 -5.29
CA ARG A 67 -6.41 10.66 -4.34
C ARG A 67 -4.93 11.03 -4.52
N LEU A 68 -4.09 10.07 -4.91
CA LEU A 68 -2.67 10.28 -5.23
C LEU A 68 -2.43 10.82 -6.64
N GLY A 69 -3.43 10.84 -7.52
CA GLY A 69 -3.26 11.25 -8.92
C GLY A 69 -2.46 10.26 -9.78
N VAL A 70 -2.38 8.98 -9.38
CA VAL A 70 -1.65 7.93 -10.10
C VAL A 70 -2.60 6.90 -10.71
N ARG A 71 -2.16 6.20 -11.76
CA ARG A 71 -2.92 5.06 -12.30
C ARG A 71 -2.62 3.81 -11.47
N PRO A 72 -3.58 2.89 -11.24
CA PRO A 72 -3.32 1.67 -10.48
C PRO A 72 -2.12 0.86 -10.98
N ARG A 73 -1.93 0.77 -12.31
CA ARG A 73 -0.77 0.06 -12.91
C ARG A 73 0.60 0.65 -12.58
N ASP A 74 0.64 1.91 -12.13
CA ASP A 74 1.86 2.60 -11.72
C ASP A 74 2.05 2.53 -10.18
N ALA A 75 1.12 1.89 -9.45
CA ALA A 75 1.16 1.73 -8.01
C ALA A 75 1.70 0.35 -7.59
N LEU A 76 2.43 0.34 -6.47
CA LEU A 76 2.92 -0.85 -5.79
C LEU A 76 2.30 -0.93 -4.40
N VAL A 77 1.54 -1.99 -4.14
CA VAL A 77 0.87 -2.26 -2.88
C VAL A 77 1.70 -3.25 -2.05
N PHE A 78 1.75 -3.01 -0.74
CA PHE A 78 2.32 -3.93 0.25
C PHE A 78 1.19 -4.44 1.13
N GLU A 79 0.98 -5.76 1.15
CA GLU A 79 -0.17 -6.37 1.83
C GLU A 79 0.22 -7.64 2.58
N ASP A 80 -0.37 -7.85 3.76
CA ASP A 80 -0.15 -9.03 4.60
C ASP A 80 -1.40 -9.93 4.71
N SER A 81 -2.52 -9.51 4.10
CA SER A 81 -3.79 -10.25 4.15
C SER A 81 -4.17 -10.84 2.80
N ALA A 82 -4.83 -12.01 2.81
CA ALA A 82 -5.33 -12.64 1.58
C ALA A 82 -6.33 -11.75 0.83
N ALA A 83 -7.31 -11.18 1.55
CA ALA A 83 -8.31 -10.29 0.98
C ALA A 83 -7.68 -9.00 0.43
N GLY A 84 -6.67 -8.46 1.11
CA GLY A 84 -5.91 -7.30 0.67
C GLY A 84 -5.10 -7.55 -0.59
N ILE A 85 -4.37 -8.68 -0.68
CA ILE A 85 -3.66 -9.10 -1.88
C ILE A 85 -4.62 -9.23 -3.07
N GLU A 86 -5.81 -9.79 -2.86
CA GLU A 86 -6.83 -9.93 -3.90
C GLU A 86 -7.39 -8.57 -4.34
N ALA A 87 -7.68 -7.68 -3.40
CA ALA A 87 -8.13 -6.31 -3.69
C ALA A 87 -7.07 -5.51 -4.46
N ALA A 88 -5.81 -5.58 -4.03
CA ALA A 88 -4.69 -4.91 -4.68
C ALA A 88 -4.56 -5.34 -6.15
N ARG A 89 -4.60 -6.65 -6.41
CA ARG A 89 -4.55 -7.19 -7.78
C ARG A 89 -5.77 -6.81 -8.61
N SER A 90 -6.96 -6.90 -8.01
CA SER A 90 -8.21 -6.58 -8.71
C SER A 90 -8.29 -5.10 -9.09
N SER A 91 -7.55 -4.23 -8.40
CA SER A 91 -7.41 -2.82 -8.77
C SER A 91 -6.53 -2.58 -10.00
N GLY A 92 -5.74 -3.58 -10.41
CA GLY A 92 -4.73 -3.46 -11.47
C GLY A 92 -3.35 -2.99 -10.99
N ALA A 93 -3.16 -2.86 -9.67
CA ALA A 93 -1.87 -2.55 -9.07
C ALA A 93 -0.97 -3.79 -8.95
N SER A 94 0.34 -3.53 -8.89
CA SER A 94 1.31 -4.55 -8.49
C SER A 94 1.26 -4.75 -6.97
N CYS A 95 1.51 -5.97 -6.51
CA CYS A 95 1.46 -6.30 -5.08
C CYS A 95 2.74 -7.04 -4.65
N ILE A 96 3.32 -6.63 -3.52
CA ILE A 96 4.29 -7.40 -2.74
C ILE A 96 3.56 -7.92 -1.51
N ALA A 97 3.62 -9.24 -1.28
CA ALA A 97 3.11 -9.82 -0.05
C ALA A 97 4.11 -9.64 1.09
N VAL A 98 3.62 -9.41 2.30
CA VAL A 98 4.43 -9.27 3.50
C VAL A 98 4.11 -10.36 4.51
N GLY A 99 5.13 -11.04 4.99
CA GLY A 99 5.02 -12.24 5.83
C GLY A 99 4.88 -13.52 5.00
N THR A 100 4.06 -14.45 5.47
CA THR A 100 4.00 -15.83 4.93
C THR A 100 2.63 -16.12 4.28
N PRO A 101 2.38 -15.65 3.05
CA PRO A 101 1.15 -15.97 2.32
C PRO A 101 1.11 -17.45 1.91
N SER A 102 -0.08 -17.96 1.56
CA SER A 102 -0.17 -19.27 0.91
C SER A 102 0.56 -19.29 -0.43
N ALA A 103 1.01 -20.46 -0.89
CA ALA A 103 1.69 -20.57 -2.18
C ALA A 103 0.86 -20.01 -3.36
N ALA A 104 -0.47 -20.20 -3.30
CA ALA A 104 -1.40 -19.68 -4.29
C ALA A 104 -1.47 -18.14 -4.29
N LEU A 105 -1.32 -17.50 -3.13
CA LEU A 105 -1.26 -16.03 -3.02
C LEU A 105 0.13 -15.50 -3.37
N ALA A 106 1.20 -16.17 -2.95
CA ALA A 106 2.57 -15.82 -3.29
C ALA A 106 2.78 -15.77 -4.81
N ALA A 107 2.27 -16.77 -5.54
CA ALA A 107 2.31 -16.83 -7.01
C ALA A 107 1.55 -15.68 -7.70
N LYS A 108 0.74 -14.95 -6.94
CA LYS A 108 -0.01 -13.77 -7.37
C LYS A 108 0.68 -12.46 -6.94
N THR A 109 1.90 -12.47 -6.44
CA THR A 109 2.61 -11.24 -6.05
C THR A 109 3.93 -11.12 -6.80
N LEU A 110 4.48 -9.90 -6.86
CA LEU A 110 5.79 -9.66 -7.47
C LEU A 110 6.91 -10.29 -6.62
N ALA A 111 6.75 -10.24 -5.31
CA ALA A 111 7.67 -10.80 -4.33
C ALA A 111 6.92 -11.04 -3.01
N VAL A 112 7.54 -11.86 -2.17
CA VAL A 112 7.19 -12.03 -0.76
C VAL A 112 8.37 -11.52 0.06
N VAL A 113 8.10 -10.69 1.07
CA VAL A 113 9.12 -10.16 1.98
C VAL A 113 8.69 -10.36 3.43
N ASP A 114 9.63 -10.65 4.32
CA ASP A 114 9.32 -10.75 5.76
C ASP A 114 9.42 -9.39 6.47
N ASP A 115 10.26 -8.48 5.94
CA ASP A 115 10.49 -7.15 6.46
C ASP A 115 10.46 -6.12 5.34
N LEU A 116 9.70 -5.03 5.53
CA LEU A 116 9.61 -3.96 4.53
C LEU A 116 10.93 -3.21 4.34
N ALA A 117 11.84 -3.23 5.32
CA ALA A 117 13.16 -2.61 5.22
C ALA A 117 14.06 -3.28 4.17
N ASP A 118 13.81 -4.56 3.90
CA ASP A 118 14.56 -5.38 2.93
C ASP A 118 13.99 -5.28 1.51
N THR A 119 12.93 -4.49 1.31
CA THR A 119 12.34 -4.31 -0.02
C THR A 119 13.34 -3.60 -0.93
N PRO A 120 13.79 -4.23 -2.04
CA PRO A 120 14.56 -3.54 -3.07
C PRO A 120 13.61 -2.63 -3.86
N VAL A 121 13.40 -1.40 -3.38
CA VAL A 121 12.57 -0.44 -4.11
C VAL A 121 13.40 0.11 -5.27
N ILE A 122 13.17 -0.40 -6.48
CA ILE A 122 13.73 0.20 -7.70
C ILE A 122 12.87 1.41 -8.03
N LEU A 123 13.31 2.58 -7.57
CA LEU A 123 12.62 3.84 -7.82
C LEU A 123 12.89 4.27 -9.25
N ARG A 124 11.94 3.99 -10.16
CA ARG A 124 11.92 4.67 -11.45
C ARG A 124 11.07 5.90 -11.29
N ALA A 125 11.70 7.07 -11.23
CA ALA A 125 11.00 8.32 -11.48
C ALA A 125 10.20 8.14 -12.78
N ALA A 126 8.90 8.38 -12.72
CA ALA A 126 8.12 8.55 -13.94
C ALA A 126 8.65 9.83 -14.60
N GLY A 127 9.71 9.68 -15.40
CA GLY A 127 10.24 10.74 -16.25
C GLY A 127 9.09 11.20 -17.13
N GLY A 128 8.65 12.43 -16.90
CA GLY A 128 7.68 13.09 -17.75
C GLY A 128 8.18 13.08 -19.18
N THR A 129 7.37 12.54 -20.07
CA THR A 129 7.42 12.90 -21.49
C THR A 129 6.10 13.56 -21.80
N GLY A 130 6.08 14.88 -21.60
CA GLY A 130 5.29 15.75 -22.47
C GLY A 130 5.91 15.81 -23.86
#